data_AF-A0A1V4JHR2-F1
#
_entry.id   AF-A0A1V4JHR2-F1
#
_cell.length_a   1.000
_cell.length_b   1.000
_cell.length_c   1.000
_cell.angle_alpha   90.00
_cell.angle_beta   90.00
_cell.angle_gamma   90.00
#
_symmetry.space_group_name_H-M   'P 1'
#
loop_
_entity.id
_entity.type
_entity.pdbx_description
1 polymer ?
#
loop_
_entity_poly.entity_id
_entity_poly.type
_entity_poly.pdbx_seq_one_letter_code
_entity_poly.pdbx_strand_id
1 'polypeptide(L)'
;MLKQEGKPRAFAVCGNDWKTLISEVEKTRLTWLLFHGRSYEDEEAAEEFKISSFVDMVRDCSRIGIPYSCQGHLQIFDMFIVEKWPIVQAFALEGIGGDGFFTMKYELMDVSVDLWKTYSKMDPVSLEDLLFEDLAIFEHQWTKFFANFDTEVPFILELSESQAGEPFRSYFSHGMISSHITDNSPNRQPFVLFGSHSTKDNLNSGNFNFPSEGHLVRNTGLGGSTAKHMVVQCVSPKGPLACSRTYFFGTTHIPFLGDDNEMHKQAQQV
;
A
#
# COMPACT_ATOMS: atom_id res chain seq x y z
N MET A 1 -28.17 25.84 -25.20
CA MET A 1 -27.46 25.25 -24.04
C MET A 1 -28.23 23.99 -23.65
N LEU A 2 -27.90 22.87 -24.29
CA LEU A 2 -28.62 21.60 -24.13
C LEU A 2 -28.08 20.88 -22.90
N LYS A 3 -28.96 20.68 -21.92
CA LYS A 3 -28.73 19.95 -20.70
C LYS A 3 -28.66 18.46 -21.07
N GLN A 4 -27.48 17.86 -21.09
CA GLN A 4 -27.34 16.41 -21.20
C GLN A 4 -27.77 15.78 -19.87
N GLU A 5 -28.88 15.05 -19.87
CA GLU A 5 -29.28 14.19 -18.76
C GLU A 5 -28.47 12.90 -18.79
N GLY A 6 -27.76 12.60 -17.70
CA GLY A 6 -26.93 11.41 -17.56
C GLY A 6 -27.77 10.13 -17.42
N LYS A 7 -27.34 9.06 -18.13
CA LYS A 7 -27.93 7.72 -18.09
C LYS A 7 -27.59 6.98 -16.77
N PRO A 8 -28.48 6.10 -16.28
CA PRO A 8 -28.26 5.31 -15.07
C PRO A 8 -27.18 4.23 -15.26
N ARG A 9 -26.44 3.93 -14.17
CA ARG A 9 -25.46 2.84 -14.09
C ARG A 9 -26.06 1.71 -13.25
N ALA A 10 -26.08 0.50 -13.78
CA ALA A 10 -26.55 -0.69 -13.05
C ALA A 10 -25.38 -1.39 -12.35
N PHE A 11 -25.61 -1.87 -11.13
CA PHE A 11 -24.68 -2.70 -10.36
C PHE A 11 -25.44 -3.95 -9.87
N ALA A 12 -24.83 -5.13 -9.95
CA ALA A 12 -25.34 -6.35 -9.36
C ALA A 12 -24.51 -6.68 -8.11
N VAL A 13 -25.17 -6.82 -6.95
CA VAL A 13 -24.54 -7.21 -5.68
C VAL A 13 -25.35 -8.37 -5.08
N CYS A 14 -24.65 -9.41 -4.62
CA CYS A 14 -25.25 -10.56 -3.93
C CYS A 14 -24.85 -10.51 -2.46
N GLY A 15 -25.82 -10.43 -1.53
CA GLY A 15 -25.56 -10.46 -0.09
C GLY A 15 -26.66 -9.82 0.78
N ASN A 16 -26.73 -10.23 2.05
CA ASN A 16 -27.81 -9.90 2.98
C ASN A 16 -27.66 -8.58 3.76
N ASP A 17 -26.65 -7.75 3.48
CA ASP A 17 -26.34 -6.53 4.26
C ASP A 17 -26.63 -5.22 3.51
N TRP A 18 -27.77 -5.17 2.82
CA TRP A 18 -28.14 -4.07 1.92
C TRP A 18 -28.72 -2.84 2.63
N LYS A 19 -29.22 -2.97 3.87
CA LYS A 19 -29.97 -1.87 4.53
C LYS A 19 -29.10 -0.69 4.94
N THR A 20 -27.85 -0.94 5.29
CA THR A 20 -26.91 0.09 5.75
C THR A 20 -26.27 0.84 4.57
N LEU A 21 -26.11 0.17 3.42
CA LEU A 21 -25.60 0.78 2.19
C LEU A 21 -26.58 1.77 1.53
N ILE A 22 -27.88 1.68 1.86
CA ILE A 22 -28.94 2.44 1.20
C ILE A 22 -29.04 3.89 1.70
N SER A 23 -28.68 4.22 2.94
CA SER A 23 -28.90 5.58 3.46
C SER A 23 -27.91 6.63 2.90
N GLU A 24 -26.78 6.22 2.33
CA GLU A 24 -25.76 7.16 1.82
C GLU A 24 -25.78 7.34 0.29
N VAL A 25 -26.42 6.44 -0.48
CA VAL A 25 -26.40 6.45 -1.96
C VAL A 25 -27.64 7.13 -2.56
N GLU A 26 -28.42 7.87 -1.76
CA GLU A 26 -29.67 8.55 -2.14
C GLU A 26 -29.57 9.63 -3.26
N LYS A 27 -28.43 9.78 -3.95
CA LYS A 27 -28.23 10.79 -5.00
C LYS A 27 -28.12 10.28 -6.44
N THR A 28 -28.39 9.00 -6.72
CA THR A 28 -28.31 8.50 -8.11
C THR A 28 -29.50 7.65 -8.49
N ARG A 29 -29.96 7.79 -9.75
CA ARG A 29 -30.99 6.93 -10.36
C ARG A 29 -30.48 5.48 -10.39
N LEU A 30 -30.78 4.73 -9.34
CA LEU A 30 -30.45 3.31 -9.21
C LEU A 30 -31.62 2.46 -9.70
N THR A 31 -31.31 1.41 -10.45
CA THR A 31 -32.27 0.36 -10.82
C THR A 31 -31.79 -0.94 -10.19
N TRP A 32 -32.61 -1.52 -9.31
CA TRP A 32 -32.35 -2.79 -8.65
C TRP A 32 -33.27 -3.85 -9.25
N LEU A 33 -32.69 -4.92 -9.80
CA LEU A 33 -33.43 -6.09 -10.26
C LEU A 33 -33.20 -7.21 -9.23
N LEU A 34 -34.23 -7.52 -8.44
CA LEU A 34 -34.19 -8.54 -7.42
C LEU A 34 -35.17 -9.65 -7.75
N PHE A 35 -34.66 -10.86 -7.91
CA PHE A 35 -35.48 -12.05 -8.09
C PHE A 35 -36.16 -12.41 -6.76
N HIS A 36 -37.47 -12.19 -6.66
CA HIS A 36 -38.28 -12.52 -5.47
C HIS A 36 -39.23 -13.67 -5.79
N GLY A 37 -39.05 -14.81 -5.13
CA GLY A 37 -39.98 -15.93 -5.20
C GLY A 37 -39.56 -17.12 -4.35
N ARG A 38 -40.47 -18.09 -4.16
CA ARG A 38 -40.17 -19.47 -3.68
C ARG A 38 -39.24 -20.25 -4.64
N SER A 39 -38.76 -19.59 -5.68
CA SER A 39 -38.09 -20.09 -6.88
C SER A 39 -36.56 -20.17 -6.79
N TYR A 40 -35.97 -20.17 -5.58
CA TYR A 40 -34.57 -20.62 -5.44
C TYR A 40 -34.43 -22.13 -5.73
N GLU A 41 -35.55 -22.86 -5.76
CA GLU A 41 -35.60 -24.26 -6.18
C GLU A 41 -35.67 -24.42 -7.71
N ASP A 42 -35.98 -23.35 -8.45
CA ASP A 42 -36.12 -23.37 -9.91
C ASP A 42 -34.91 -22.67 -10.56
N GLU A 43 -33.88 -23.47 -10.81
CA GLU A 43 -32.62 -23.03 -11.41
C GLU A 43 -32.82 -22.48 -12.83
N GLU A 44 -33.77 -23.05 -13.59
CA GLU A 44 -34.06 -22.65 -14.96
C GLU A 44 -34.67 -21.23 -14.99
N ALA A 45 -35.67 -20.97 -14.15
CA ALA A 45 -36.26 -19.63 -14.04
C ALA A 45 -35.24 -18.57 -13.57
N ALA A 46 -34.28 -18.95 -12.71
CA ALA A 46 -33.22 -18.06 -12.26
C ALA A 46 -32.21 -17.75 -13.38
N GLU A 47 -31.85 -18.73 -14.22
CA GLU A 47 -31.01 -18.51 -15.40
C GLU A 47 -31.68 -17.60 -16.43
N GLU A 48 -32.96 -17.84 -16.74
CA GLU A 48 -33.73 -16.99 -17.65
C GLU A 48 -33.82 -15.54 -17.14
N PHE A 49 -34.01 -15.35 -15.83
CA PHE A 49 -34.03 -14.04 -15.22
C PHE A 49 -32.68 -13.30 -15.34
N LYS A 50 -31.54 -14.01 -15.18
CA LYS A 50 -30.21 -13.43 -15.36
C LYS A 50 -29.99 -12.97 -16.79
N ILE A 51 -30.35 -13.80 -17.76
CA ILE A 51 -30.16 -13.50 -19.20
C ILE A 51 -31.05 -12.34 -19.62
N SER A 52 -32.35 -12.37 -19.30
CA SER A 52 -33.29 -11.29 -19.62
C SER A 52 -32.88 -9.96 -18.97
N SER A 53 -32.46 -9.99 -17.70
CA SER A 53 -31.94 -8.81 -17.01
C SER A 53 -30.68 -8.26 -17.70
N PHE A 54 -29.77 -9.13 -18.15
CA PHE A 54 -28.59 -8.72 -18.89
C PHE A 54 -28.95 -8.05 -20.22
N VAL A 55 -29.85 -8.66 -21.01
CA VAL A 55 -30.34 -8.10 -22.29
C VAL A 55 -30.96 -6.72 -22.08
N ASP A 56 -31.80 -6.57 -21.05
CA ASP A 56 -32.45 -5.30 -20.73
C ASP A 56 -31.44 -4.22 -20.31
N MET A 57 -30.40 -4.59 -19.56
CA MET A 57 -29.33 -3.65 -19.17
C MET A 57 -28.53 -3.10 -20.37
N VAL A 58 -28.39 -3.88 -21.45
CA VAL A 58 -27.55 -3.50 -22.60
C VAL A 58 -28.33 -2.95 -23.80
N ARG A 59 -29.67 -3.11 -23.83
CA ARG A 59 -30.53 -2.85 -25.00
C ARG A 59 -30.34 -1.45 -25.63
N ASP A 60 -30.14 -0.42 -24.81
CA ASP A 60 -30.01 0.99 -25.24
C ASP A 60 -28.56 1.51 -25.25
N CYS A 61 -27.59 0.58 -25.27
CA CYS A 61 -26.17 0.88 -25.36
C CYS A 61 -25.69 0.66 -26.80
N SER A 62 -24.80 1.52 -27.30
CA SER A 62 -24.11 1.30 -28.58
C SER A 62 -22.68 0.81 -28.40
N ARG A 63 -22.07 1.11 -27.24
CA ARG A 63 -20.71 0.73 -26.90
C ARG A 63 -20.65 0.22 -25.47
N ILE A 64 -19.85 -0.80 -25.21
CA ILE A 64 -19.74 -1.48 -23.92
C ILE A 64 -18.25 -1.54 -23.51
N GLY A 65 -17.96 -1.03 -22.31
CA GLY A 65 -16.62 -1.07 -21.73
C GLY A 65 -16.39 -2.37 -20.97
N ILE A 66 -15.30 -3.07 -21.28
CA ILE A 66 -14.91 -4.33 -20.65
C ILE A 66 -13.59 -4.13 -19.89
N PRO A 67 -13.51 -4.43 -18.58
CA PRO A 67 -12.24 -4.51 -17.88
C PRO A 67 -11.53 -5.81 -18.26
N TYR A 68 -10.70 -5.77 -19.29
CA TYR A 68 -10.12 -6.98 -19.88
C TYR A 68 -8.77 -7.38 -19.26
N SER A 69 -7.92 -6.40 -18.97
CA SER A 69 -6.55 -6.61 -18.49
C SER A 69 -6.35 -6.30 -16.99
N CYS A 70 -5.45 -7.06 -16.37
CA CYS A 70 -5.02 -6.88 -14.98
C CYS A 70 -3.79 -5.98 -14.88
N GLN A 71 -3.65 -5.24 -13.77
CA GLN A 71 -2.47 -4.42 -13.51
C GLN A 71 -1.20 -5.30 -13.51
N GLY A 72 -0.19 -4.91 -14.30
CA GLY A 72 1.05 -5.68 -14.46
C GLY A 72 1.00 -6.81 -15.50
N HIS A 73 -0.19 -7.17 -15.98
CA HIS A 73 -0.41 -8.16 -17.04
C HIS A 73 -1.31 -7.58 -18.14
N LEU A 74 -0.73 -6.67 -18.94
CA LEU A 74 -1.40 -6.10 -20.10
C LEU A 74 -1.59 -7.19 -21.16
N GLN A 75 -2.83 -7.67 -21.29
CA GLN A 75 -3.24 -8.56 -22.36
C GLN A 75 -3.74 -7.74 -23.55
N ILE A 76 -3.46 -8.21 -24.76
CA ILE A 76 -4.01 -7.61 -25.98
C ILE A 76 -5.52 -7.89 -25.98
N PHE A 77 -6.32 -6.83 -26.11
CA PHE A 77 -7.78 -6.95 -26.13
C PHE A 77 -8.23 -7.80 -27.33
N ASP A 78 -8.95 -8.89 -27.04
CA ASP A 78 -9.51 -9.79 -28.04
C ASP A 78 -11.01 -9.95 -27.79
N MET A 79 -11.81 -9.40 -28.71
CA MET A 79 -13.27 -9.47 -28.61
C MET A 79 -13.80 -10.91 -28.71
N PHE A 80 -13.08 -11.82 -29.41
CA PHE A 80 -13.50 -13.21 -29.54
C PHE A 80 -13.34 -13.98 -28.23
N ILE A 81 -12.46 -13.52 -27.33
CA ILE A 81 -12.36 -14.05 -25.97
C ILE A 81 -13.57 -13.60 -25.14
N VAL A 82 -13.99 -12.34 -25.28
CA VAL A 82 -15.20 -11.82 -24.61
C VAL A 82 -16.45 -12.54 -25.11
N GLU A 83 -16.55 -12.79 -26.42
CA GLU A 83 -17.68 -13.51 -26.99
C GLU A 83 -17.84 -14.90 -26.35
N LYS A 84 -16.75 -15.57 -25.98
CA LYS A 84 -16.78 -16.90 -25.32
C LYS A 84 -17.24 -16.88 -23.87
N TRP A 85 -17.46 -15.72 -23.26
CA TRP A 85 -17.94 -15.66 -21.88
C TRP A 85 -19.36 -16.25 -21.77
N PRO A 86 -19.67 -17.08 -20.75
CA PRO A 86 -20.96 -17.77 -20.68
C PRO A 86 -22.19 -16.84 -20.78
N ILE A 87 -22.16 -15.70 -20.10
CA ILE A 87 -23.26 -14.72 -20.14
C ILE A 87 -23.38 -14.01 -21.51
N VAL A 88 -22.25 -13.85 -22.21
CA VAL A 88 -22.21 -13.25 -23.56
C VAL A 88 -22.70 -14.26 -24.60
N GLN A 89 -22.34 -15.53 -24.47
CA GLN A 89 -22.91 -16.61 -25.29
C GLN A 89 -24.43 -16.73 -25.08
N ALA A 90 -24.89 -16.62 -23.83
CA ALA A 90 -26.32 -16.69 -23.51
C ALA A 90 -27.13 -15.54 -24.13
N PHE A 91 -26.49 -14.40 -24.43
CA PHE A 91 -27.13 -13.29 -25.16
C PHE A 91 -27.64 -13.71 -26.53
N ALA A 92 -26.97 -14.66 -27.20
CA ALA A 92 -27.34 -15.11 -28.53
C ALA A 92 -28.47 -16.17 -28.53
N LEU A 93 -28.94 -16.61 -27.35
CA LEU A 93 -30.02 -17.61 -27.26
C LEU A 93 -31.34 -17.04 -27.81
N GLU A 94 -31.95 -17.79 -28.72
CA GLU A 94 -33.25 -17.43 -29.29
C GLU A 94 -34.36 -17.46 -28.21
N GLY A 95 -35.27 -16.48 -28.25
CA GLY A 95 -36.43 -16.38 -27.35
C GLY A 95 -36.19 -15.61 -26.05
N ILE A 96 -35.05 -15.81 -25.40
CA ILE A 96 -34.74 -15.18 -24.09
C ILE A 96 -33.58 -14.16 -24.19
N GLY A 97 -32.68 -14.37 -25.16
CA GLY A 97 -31.53 -13.50 -25.42
C GLY A 97 -31.86 -12.25 -26.22
N GLY A 98 -30.82 -11.51 -26.57
CA GLY A 98 -30.92 -10.26 -27.34
C GLY A 98 -30.85 -10.42 -28.85
N ASP A 99 -30.83 -11.67 -29.34
CA ASP A 99 -30.79 -12.07 -30.76
C ASP A 99 -29.50 -11.66 -31.49
N GLY A 100 -28.77 -12.65 -31.99
CA GLY A 100 -27.46 -12.49 -32.65
C GLY A 100 -26.24 -12.43 -31.72
N PHE A 101 -25.04 -12.41 -32.31
CA PHE A 101 -23.77 -12.30 -31.57
C PHE A 101 -23.63 -10.93 -30.89
N PHE A 102 -23.09 -10.93 -29.68
CA PHE A 102 -23.03 -9.73 -28.84
C PHE A 102 -22.13 -8.66 -29.47
N THR A 103 -20.97 -9.07 -29.97
CA THR A 103 -19.98 -8.21 -30.65
C THR A 103 -20.43 -7.69 -32.02
N MET A 104 -21.46 -8.29 -32.64
CA MET A 104 -22.09 -7.72 -33.84
C MET A 104 -23.06 -6.59 -33.51
N LYS A 105 -23.65 -6.62 -32.31
CA LYS A 105 -24.65 -5.65 -31.86
C LYS A 105 -24.04 -4.46 -31.13
N TYR A 106 -22.95 -4.68 -30.38
CA TYR A 106 -22.31 -3.66 -29.56
C TYR A 106 -20.82 -3.52 -29.86
N GLU A 107 -20.34 -2.28 -29.91
CA GLU A 107 -18.90 -2.00 -30.00
C GLU A 107 -18.24 -2.21 -28.64
N LEU A 108 -17.30 -3.15 -28.54
CA LEU A 108 -16.57 -3.40 -27.30
C LEU A 108 -15.29 -2.57 -27.20
N MET A 109 -15.03 -2.02 -26.03
CA MET A 109 -13.79 -1.30 -25.73
C MET A 109 -13.15 -1.78 -24.43
N ASP A 110 -11.82 -1.90 -24.40
CA ASP A 110 -11.09 -2.14 -23.17
C ASP A 110 -11.04 -0.85 -22.34
N VAL A 111 -11.54 -0.91 -21.11
CA VAL A 111 -11.52 0.21 -20.14
C VAL A 111 -10.54 -0.02 -18.99
N SER A 112 -9.78 -1.11 -19.00
CA SER A 112 -8.87 -1.47 -17.90
C SER A 112 -7.90 -0.35 -17.56
N VAL A 113 -7.26 0.30 -18.55
CA VAL A 113 -6.28 1.36 -18.30
C VAL A 113 -6.90 2.55 -17.56
N ASP A 114 -8.11 2.97 -17.93
CA ASP A 114 -8.77 4.10 -17.30
C ASP A 114 -9.34 3.76 -15.91
N LEU A 115 -9.77 2.51 -15.72
CA LEU A 115 -10.11 1.99 -14.39
C LEU A 115 -8.88 1.97 -13.49
N TRP A 116 -7.72 1.51 -13.96
CA TRP A 116 -6.49 1.50 -13.17
C TRP A 116 -6.01 2.90 -12.81
N LYS A 117 -6.12 3.88 -13.71
CA LYS A 117 -5.87 5.31 -13.37
C LYS A 117 -6.81 5.83 -12.29
N THR A 118 -7.99 5.25 -12.17
CA THR A 118 -8.97 5.63 -11.15
C THR A 118 -8.67 4.92 -9.84
N TYR A 119 -8.40 3.61 -9.87
CA TYR A 119 -8.05 2.80 -8.70
C TYR A 119 -6.69 3.12 -8.10
N SER A 120 -5.77 3.72 -8.87
CA SER A 120 -4.47 4.15 -8.35
C SER A 120 -4.54 5.46 -7.56
N LYS A 121 -5.69 6.15 -7.54
CA LYS A 121 -5.87 7.36 -6.76
C LYS A 121 -6.18 6.98 -5.32
N MET A 122 -5.53 7.69 -4.39
CA MET A 122 -5.86 7.61 -2.98
C MET A 122 -7.25 8.21 -2.75
N ASP A 123 -8.18 7.40 -2.27
CA ASP A 123 -9.49 7.85 -1.83
C ASP A 123 -9.47 8.21 -0.33
N PRO A 124 -10.49 8.93 0.19
CA PRO A 124 -10.53 9.35 1.59
C PRO A 124 -10.49 8.20 2.61
N VAL A 125 -11.08 7.05 2.30
CA VAL A 125 -11.08 5.89 3.21
C VAL A 125 -9.68 5.29 3.26
N SER A 126 -9.06 5.08 2.10
CA SER A 126 -7.65 4.64 2.05
C SER A 126 -6.70 5.61 2.76
N LEU A 127 -6.97 6.93 2.71
CA LEU A 127 -6.19 7.92 3.44
C LEU A 127 -6.43 7.84 4.95
N GLU A 128 -7.66 7.61 5.39
CA GLU A 128 -8.01 7.42 6.79
C GLU A 128 -7.29 6.21 7.37
N ASP A 129 -7.36 5.05 6.69
CA ASP A 129 -6.65 3.83 7.06
C ASP A 129 -5.13 4.07 7.15
N LEU A 130 -4.58 4.81 6.18
CA LEU A 130 -3.15 5.17 6.17
C LEU A 130 -2.77 6.01 7.42
N LEU A 131 -3.62 6.94 7.84
CA LEU A 131 -3.33 7.85 8.94
C LEU A 131 -3.56 7.23 10.32
N PHE A 132 -4.61 6.42 10.49
CA PHE A 132 -5.00 5.90 11.80
C PHE A 132 -4.43 4.50 12.08
N GLU A 133 -4.19 3.68 11.06
CA GLU A 133 -3.65 2.33 11.24
C GLU A 133 -2.17 2.26 10.85
N ASP A 134 -1.87 2.50 9.57
CA ASP A 134 -0.52 2.27 9.04
C ASP A 134 0.51 3.22 9.67
N LEU A 135 0.19 4.51 9.79
CA LEU A 135 1.10 5.49 10.38
C LEU A 135 1.35 5.20 11.86
N ALA A 136 0.32 4.81 12.62
CA ALA A 136 0.47 4.47 14.03
C ALA A 136 1.39 3.25 14.23
N ILE A 137 1.23 2.21 13.42
CA ILE A 137 2.11 1.02 13.44
C ILE A 137 3.53 1.40 13.02
N PHE A 138 3.66 2.28 12.02
CA PHE A 138 4.95 2.77 11.52
C PHE A 138 5.70 3.58 12.58
N GLU A 139 5.03 4.51 13.26
CA GLU A 139 5.58 5.29 14.37
C GLU A 139 5.99 4.41 15.55
N HIS A 140 5.21 3.38 15.86
CA HIS A 140 5.56 2.42 16.91
C HIS A 140 6.89 1.71 16.64
N GLN A 141 7.24 1.45 15.36
CA GLN A 141 8.55 0.89 15.05
C GLN A 141 9.68 1.85 15.37
N TRP A 142 9.49 3.17 15.20
CA TRP A 142 10.47 4.17 15.59
C TRP A 142 10.66 4.19 17.10
N THR A 143 9.58 4.09 17.88
CA THR A 143 9.67 3.98 19.34
C THR A 143 10.46 2.74 19.76
N LYS A 144 10.21 1.58 19.15
CA LYS A 144 10.98 0.35 19.39
C LYS A 144 12.45 0.48 18.99
N PHE A 145 12.71 1.13 17.86
CA PHE A 145 14.07 1.42 17.41
C PHE A 145 14.84 2.25 18.44
N PHE A 146 14.23 3.33 18.96
CA PHE A 146 14.88 4.18 19.96
C PHE A 146 15.08 3.49 21.31
N ALA A 147 14.20 2.57 21.70
CA ALA A 147 14.37 1.79 22.91
C ALA A 147 15.69 0.99 22.94
N ASN A 148 16.27 0.65 21.78
CA ASN A 148 17.60 0.02 21.69
C ASN A 148 18.73 0.93 22.20
N PHE A 149 18.52 2.25 22.19
CA PHE A 149 19.50 3.26 22.60
C PHE A 149 19.24 3.79 24.02
N ASP A 150 18.13 3.39 24.67
CA ASP A 150 17.84 3.69 26.09
C ASP A 150 18.65 2.75 27.03
N THR A 151 19.95 2.64 26.78
CA THR A 151 20.89 1.83 27.56
C THR A 151 22.02 2.69 28.10
N GLU A 152 22.70 2.26 29.17
CA GLU A 152 23.82 3.03 29.70
C GLU A 152 24.99 3.09 28.70
N VAL A 153 25.75 4.19 28.74
CA VAL A 153 26.84 4.52 27.80
C VAL A 153 27.85 3.38 27.51
N PRO A 154 28.28 2.53 28.46
CA PRO A 154 29.18 1.42 28.09
C PRO A 154 28.51 0.35 27.22
N PHE A 155 27.19 0.16 27.31
CA PHE A 155 26.45 -0.84 26.54
C PHE A 155 26.07 -0.34 25.13
N ILE A 156 25.85 0.96 24.96
CA ILE A 156 25.61 1.56 23.63
C ILE A 156 26.77 1.29 22.67
N LEU A 157 28.01 1.26 23.18
CA LEU A 157 29.20 1.02 22.36
C LEU A 157 29.25 -0.39 21.73
N GLU A 158 28.61 -1.37 22.37
CA GLU A 158 28.49 -2.75 21.90
C GLU A 158 27.18 -2.99 21.12
N LEU A 159 26.39 -1.96 20.85
CA LEU A 159 25.21 -2.08 20.01
C LEU A 159 25.62 -2.26 18.55
N SER A 160 25.13 -3.31 17.90
CA SER A 160 25.38 -3.58 16.48
C SER A 160 24.32 -2.94 15.57
N GLU A 161 24.67 -2.69 14.31
CA GLU A 161 23.71 -2.29 13.26
C GLU A 161 22.56 -3.31 13.14
N SER A 162 22.85 -4.60 13.35
CA SER A 162 21.88 -5.71 13.30
C SER A 162 20.84 -5.60 14.41
N GLN A 163 21.32 -5.40 15.64
CA GLN A 163 20.48 -5.26 16.83
C GLN A 163 19.65 -3.98 16.76
N ALA A 164 20.28 -2.84 16.43
CA ALA A 164 19.59 -1.57 16.32
C ALA A 164 18.50 -1.61 15.25
N GLY A 165 18.75 -2.28 14.11
CA GLY A 165 17.81 -2.37 12.99
C GLY A 165 16.76 -3.47 13.07
N GLU A 166 16.81 -4.34 14.08
CA GLU A 166 15.90 -5.48 14.22
C GLU A 166 14.41 -5.06 14.13
N PRO A 167 13.94 -4.01 14.83
CA PRO A 167 12.52 -3.63 14.78
C PRO A 167 12.03 -3.32 13.35
N PHE A 168 12.84 -2.62 12.56
CA PHE A 168 12.49 -2.28 11.18
C PHE A 168 12.56 -3.49 10.26
N ARG A 169 13.57 -4.35 10.43
CA ARG A 169 13.75 -5.56 9.63
C ARG A 169 12.61 -6.55 9.85
N SER A 170 12.24 -6.80 11.10
CA SER A 170 11.15 -7.70 11.45
C SER A 170 9.81 -7.15 11.00
N TYR A 171 9.55 -5.85 11.22
CA TYR A 171 8.33 -5.21 10.70
C TYR A 171 8.19 -5.37 9.18
N PHE A 172 9.25 -5.05 8.43
CA PHE A 172 9.22 -5.12 6.98
C PHE A 172 9.12 -6.57 6.47
N SER A 173 9.93 -7.49 7.01
CA SER A 173 9.95 -8.89 6.57
C SER A 173 8.61 -9.59 6.79
N HIS A 174 8.01 -9.41 7.97
CA HIS A 174 6.71 -10.00 8.29
C HIS A 174 5.59 -9.45 7.40
N GLY A 175 5.64 -8.14 7.07
CA GLY A 175 4.67 -7.56 6.14
C GLY A 175 4.80 -8.10 4.71
N MET A 176 6.02 -8.41 4.27
CA MET A 176 6.29 -8.94 2.94
C MET A 176 5.87 -10.42 2.78
N ILE A 177 5.87 -11.23 3.84
CA ILE A 177 5.42 -12.64 3.80
C ILE A 177 3.97 -12.76 3.29
N SER A 178 3.13 -11.77 3.62
CA SER A 178 1.71 -11.77 3.26
C SER A 178 1.43 -11.18 1.87
N SER A 179 2.40 -10.54 1.22
CA SER A 179 2.17 -9.84 -0.05
C SER A 179 2.64 -10.68 -1.24
N HIS A 180 1.75 -10.93 -2.22
CA HIS A 180 2.13 -11.37 -3.57
C HIS A 180 2.82 -10.26 -4.40
N ILE A 181 3.27 -9.20 -3.75
CA ILE A 181 3.93 -8.04 -4.38
C ILE A 181 5.39 -8.44 -4.61
N THR A 182 5.75 -8.64 -5.87
CA THR A 182 7.11 -8.92 -6.33
C THR A 182 7.92 -7.65 -6.61
N ASP A 183 7.48 -6.50 -6.08
CA ASP A 183 8.17 -5.22 -6.29
C ASP A 183 9.44 -5.14 -5.41
N ASN A 184 10.47 -5.84 -5.87
CA ASN A 184 11.82 -5.82 -5.31
C ASN A 184 12.56 -4.53 -5.71
N SER A 185 11.91 -3.37 -5.59
CA SER A 185 12.61 -2.11 -5.82
C SER A 185 13.70 -1.95 -4.73
N PRO A 186 14.98 -1.80 -5.11
CA PRO A 186 16.09 -1.75 -4.15
C PRO A 186 16.00 -0.54 -3.21
N ASN A 187 15.19 0.46 -3.55
CA ASN A 187 15.05 1.74 -2.85
C ASN A 187 14.02 1.72 -1.71
N ARG A 188 13.39 0.56 -1.43
CA ARG A 188 12.34 0.42 -0.42
C ARG A 188 12.70 -0.59 0.66
N GLN A 189 13.93 -0.55 1.17
CA GLN A 189 14.38 -1.47 2.22
C GLN A 189 14.79 -0.71 3.48
N PRO A 190 14.43 -1.21 4.68
CA PRO A 190 14.89 -0.61 5.91
C PRO A 190 16.39 -0.85 6.11
N PHE A 191 17.09 0.14 6.67
CA PHE A 191 18.51 0.00 7.02
C PHE A 191 18.88 0.83 8.25
N VAL A 192 19.96 0.41 8.93
CA VAL A 192 20.66 1.16 9.97
C VAL A 192 22.15 1.07 9.67
N LEU A 193 22.80 2.20 9.48
CA LEU A 193 24.23 2.26 9.13
C LEU A 193 24.94 3.24 10.05
N PHE A 194 26.05 2.82 10.64
CA PHE A 194 26.84 3.63 11.55
C PHE A 194 28.08 4.21 10.86
N GLY A 195 28.40 5.48 11.19
CA GLY A 195 29.67 6.10 10.85
C GLY A 195 30.10 5.95 9.38
N SER A 196 31.24 5.30 9.15
CA SER A 196 31.82 5.09 7.82
C SER A 196 31.03 4.12 6.93
N HIS A 197 30.00 3.44 7.44
CA HIS A 197 29.15 2.56 6.64
C HIS A 197 27.99 3.27 5.97
N SER A 198 27.75 4.56 6.28
CA SER A 198 26.73 5.36 5.61
C SER A 198 27.18 5.84 4.21
N THR A 199 27.81 4.96 3.43
CA THR A 199 28.29 5.25 2.06
C THR A 199 27.17 5.13 1.04
N LYS A 200 27.34 5.78 -0.11
CA LYS A 200 26.38 5.69 -1.22
C LYS A 200 26.19 4.23 -1.69
N ASP A 201 27.23 3.41 -1.65
CA ASP A 201 27.16 2.02 -2.09
C ASP A 201 26.30 1.18 -1.13
N ASN A 202 26.45 1.37 0.18
CA ASN A 202 25.66 0.66 1.19
C ASN A 202 24.21 1.15 1.27
N LEU A 203 23.95 2.41 0.89
CA LEU A 203 22.58 2.95 0.81
C LEU A 203 21.80 2.38 -0.39
N ASN A 204 22.50 2.07 -1.48
CA ASN A 204 21.89 1.55 -2.71
C ASN A 204 22.03 0.02 -2.86
N SER A 205 22.72 -0.64 -1.93
CA SER A 205 22.74 -2.09 -1.86
C SER A 205 21.35 -2.56 -1.41
N GLY A 206 20.42 -2.66 -2.35
CA GLY A 206 19.06 -3.19 -2.15
C GLY A 206 19.04 -4.69 -1.88
N ASN A 207 20.02 -5.17 -1.13
CA ASN A 207 20.06 -6.52 -0.65
C ASN A 207 19.67 -6.51 0.81
N PHE A 208 18.83 -7.48 1.14
CA PHE A 208 18.51 -8.00 2.46
C PHE A 208 19.76 -8.59 3.16
N ASN A 209 20.91 -7.95 3.02
CA ASN A 209 22.15 -8.37 3.60
C ASN A 209 22.04 -8.09 5.08
N PHE A 210 21.95 -9.18 5.83
CA PHE A 210 22.07 -9.23 7.28
C PHE A 210 23.08 -8.18 7.73
N PRO A 211 22.65 -7.15 8.48
CA PRO A 211 23.60 -6.20 9.04
C PRO A 211 24.60 -7.00 9.85
N SER A 212 25.88 -6.69 9.70
CA SER A 212 26.92 -7.45 10.39
C SER A 212 26.78 -7.23 11.89
N GLU A 213 26.70 -8.31 12.66
CA GLU A 213 26.81 -8.26 14.13
C GLU A 213 28.15 -7.66 14.58
N GLY A 214 29.16 -7.64 13.70
CA GLY A 214 30.46 -7.03 13.96
C GLY A 214 30.50 -5.51 13.74
N HIS A 215 29.47 -4.89 13.16
CA HIS A 215 29.41 -3.45 12.95
C HIS A 215 28.80 -2.77 14.17
N LEU A 216 29.67 -2.45 15.12
CA LEU A 216 29.31 -1.91 16.43
C LEU A 216 29.50 -0.40 16.43
N VAL A 217 28.80 0.30 17.32
CA VAL A 217 29.01 1.75 17.51
C VAL A 217 30.49 2.06 17.79
N ARG A 218 31.21 1.20 18.51
CA ARG A 218 32.63 1.42 18.86
C ARG A 218 33.65 1.30 17.73
N ASN A 219 33.34 0.63 16.61
CA ASN A 219 34.33 0.28 15.57
C ASN A 219 33.96 0.73 14.15
N THR A 220 32.84 1.43 13.98
CA THR A 220 32.31 1.87 12.68
C THR A 220 32.61 3.33 12.36
N GLY A 221 33.41 4.01 13.17
CA GLY A 221 33.96 5.32 12.89
C GLY A 221 35.18 5.28 11.96
N LEU A 222 35.66 6.47 11.58
CA LEU A 222 36.83 6.60 10.71
C LEU A 222 38.05 5.90 11.32
N GLY A 223 38.68 5.01 10.56
CA GLY A 223 39.85 4.24 11.03
C GLY A 223 39.53 3.22 12.12
N GLY A 224 38.28 2.76 12.22
CA GLY A 224 37.86 1.80 13.26
C GLY A 224 37.56 2.44 14.61
N SER A 225 37.40 3.77 14.65
CA SER A 225 37.03 4.51 15.85
C SER A 225 35.55 4.31 16.21
N THR A 226 35.09 4.96 17.28
CA THR A 226 33.67 5.07 17.58
C THR A 226 32.95 5.91 16.53
N ALA A 227 31.76 5.46 16.10
CA ALA A 227 30.89 6.21 15.21
C ALA A 227 30.35 7.47 15.90
N LYS A 228 30.27 8.56 15.15
CA LYS A 228 29.72 9.85 15.60
C LYS A 228 28.31 10.10 15.09
N HIS A 229 27.85 9.30 14.14
CA HIS A 229 26.53 9.42 13.53
C HIS A 229 26.00 8.07 13.08
N MET A 230 24.70 8.02 12.85
CA MET A 230 24.01 6.93 12.18
C MET A 230 23.03 7.46 11.15
N VAL A 231 22.87 6.73 10.05
CA VAL A 231 21.86 6.98 9.03
C VAL A 231 20.89 5.80 9.03
N VAL A 232 19.60 6.13 9.07
CA VAL A 232 18.56 5.16 9.36
C VAL A 232 17.40 5.35 8.39
N GLN A 233 16.83 4.25 7.91
CA GLN A 233 15.62 4.25 7.11
C GLN A 233 14.63 3.19 7.62
N CYS A 234 13.38 3.61 7.81
CA CYS A 234 12.24 2.72 8.06
C CYS A 234 11.28 2.81 6.86
N VAL A 235 10.74 1.66 6.43
CA VAL A 235 9.85 1.55 5.28
C VAL A 235 8.64 0.69 5.66
N SER A 236 7.43 1.14 5.32
CA SER A 236 6.23 0.32 5.41
C SER A 236 6.22 -0.73 4.30
N PRO A 237 5.94 -2.01 4.62
CA PRO A 237 5.99 -3.10 3.65
C PRO A 237 4.93 -3.00 2.55
N LYS A 238 3.71 -2.55 2.90
CA LYS A 238 2.56 -2.54 1.98
C LYS A 238 2.07 -1.13 1.60
N GLY A 239 2.50 -0.12 2.35
CA GLY A 239 2.05 1.27 2.17
C GLY A 239 3.12 2.18 1.57
N PRO A 240 2.77 3.44 1.29
CA PRO A 240 3.70 4.43 0.74
C PRO A 240 4.68 5.02 1.77
N LEU A 241 4.56 4.65 3.05
CA LEU A 241 5.35 5.27 4.12
C LEU A 241 6.81 4.84 4.05
N ALA A 242 7.71 5.82 4.02
CA ALA A 242 9.14 5.65 4.20
C ALA A 242 9.71 6.90 4.87
N CYS A 243 10.64 6.72 5.80
CA CYS A 243 11.27 7.82 6.53
C CYS A 243 12.75 7.51 6.73
N SER A 244 13.60 8.45 6.33
CA SER A 244 15.04 8.37 6.51
C SER A 244 15.54 9.54 7.35
N ARG A 245 16.38 9.25 8.34
CA ARG A 245 16.91 10.25 9.27
C ARG A 245 18.37 10.00 9.59
N THR A 246 19.09 11.08 9.88
CA THR A 246 20.48 11.03 10.38
C THR A 246 20.48 11.48 11.83
N TYR A 247 21.12 10.71 12.70
CA TYR A 247 21.29 11.02 14.12
C TYR A 247 22.77 11.07 14.47
N PHE A 248 23.11 11.79 15.53
CA PHE A 248 24.48 11.94 16.02
C PHE A 248 24.64 11.27 17.38
N PHE A 249 25.73 10.53 17.55
CA PHE A 249 26.16 9.99 18.83
C PHE A 249 27.01 11.03 19.55
N GLY A 250 26.59 11.45 20.74
CA GLY A 250 27.36 12.35 21.59
C GLY A 250 26.49 13.37 22.32
N THR A 251 27.09 14.04 23.31
CA THR A 251 26.49 15.18 23.98
C THR A 251 26.70 16.43 23.11
N THR A 252 25.62 17.04 22.66
CA THR A 252 25.65 18.29 21.88
C THR A 252 26.07 19.50 22.70
N HIS A 253 26.32 19.33 23.99
CA HIS A 253 26.62 20.42 24.91
C HIS A 253 27.89 20.12 25.73
N ILE A 254 28.95 20.87 25.44
CA ILE A 254 30.03 21.10 26.39
C ILE A 254 29.72 22.47 27.00
N PRO A 255 29.28 22.58 28.26
CA PRO A 255 29.12 23.87 28.90
C PRO A 255 30.46 24.61 28.86
N PHE A 256 30.46 25.85 28.36
CA PHE A 256 31.61 26.73 28.47
C PHE A 256 31.81 27.05 29.96
N LEU A 257 32.73 26.33 30.60
CA LEU A 257 33.30 26.68 31.89
C LEU A 257 34.36 27.74 31.58
N GLY A 258 34.05 29.02 31.80
CA GLY A 258 35.01 30.10 31.56
C GLY A 258 36.35 29.85 32.27
N ASP A 259 37.42 30.51 31.79
CA ASP A 259 38.75 30.41 32.38
C ASP A 259 38.75 30.79 33.87
N ASP A 260 38.58 29.81 34.76
CA ASP A 260 38.84 29.93 36.19
C ASP A 260 40.35 29.91 36.43
N ASN A 261 41.02 30.94 35.91
CA ASN A 261 42.41 31.29 36.21
C ASN A 261 42.49 32.36 37.31
N GLU A 262 41.55 32.34 38.27
CA GLU A 262 41.66 33.10 39.51
C GLU A 262 42.10 32.17 40.64
N MET A 263 43.41 32.22 40.88
CA MET A 263 44.14 31.66 42.00
C MET A 263 43.28 31.54 43.27
N HIS A 264 43.09 30.32 43.76
CA HIS A 264 42.83 30.09 45.18
C HIS A 264 44.05 30.56 45.98
N LYS A 265 44.09 31.85 46.33
CA LYS A 265 44.90 32.34 47.43
C LYS A 265 44.40 31.64 48.69
N GLN A 266 45.25 30.79 49.26
CA GLN A 266 45.09 30.30 50.62
C GLN A 266 44.83 31.50 51.55
N ALA A 267 43.66 31.53 52.17
CA ALA A 267 43.43 32.40 53.31
C ALA A 267 44.26 31.87 54.49
N GLN A 268 45.38 32.55 54.77
CA GLN A 268 45.98 32.54 56.10
C GLN A 268 45.03 33.23 57.08
N GLN A 269 44.67 32.55 58.17
CA GLN A 269 44.33 33.17 59.46
C GLN A 269 44.87 32.23 60.56
N VAL A 270 45.96 32.61 61.24
CA VAL A 270 46.05 33.28 62.57
C VAL A 270 45.64 32.37 63.71
#